data_AF-A0A1G6VV84-F1
#
_entry.id   AF-A0A1G6VV84-F1
#
_cell.length_a   1.000
_cell.length_b   1.000
_cell.length_c   1.000
_cell.angle_alpha   90.00
_cell.angle_beta   90.00
_cell.angle_gamma   90.00
#
_symmetry.space_group_name_H-M   'P 1'
#
loop_
_entity.id
_entity.type
_entity.pdbx_description
1 polymer ?
#
loop_
_entity_poly.entity_id
_entity_poly.type
_entity_poly.pdbx_seq_one_letter_code
_entity_poly.pdbx_strand_id
1 'polypeptide(L)' 'MIFTGTPGGIGFGSKPYRPLKAGDVLRCEVDGLGAIENRVVPET' A
#
# COMPACT_ATOMS: atom_id res chain seq x y z
N MET A 1 11.57 -15.72 -3.63
CA MET A 1 10.62 -15.05 -2.71
C MET A 1 9.21 -15.38 -3.18
N ILE A 2 8.30 -15.73 -2.28
CA ILE A 2 6.90 -16.00 -2.62
C ILE A 2 6.05 -14.95 -1.89
N PHE A 3 5.20 -14.23 -2.62
CA PHE A 3 4.24 -13.29 -2.06
C PHE A 3 2.86 -13.93 -2.05
N THR A 4 2.30 -14.17 -0.87
CA THR A 4 1.08 -14.97 -0.67
C THR A 4 -0.23 -14.26 -1.02
N GLY A 5 -0.16 -12.99 -1.43
CA GLY A 5 -1.31 -12.18 -1.84
C GLY A 5 -1.66 -11.06 -0.87
N THR A 6 -2.68 -10.28 -1.22
CA THR A 6 -3.22 -9.17 -0.44
C THR A 6 -4.72 -9.38 -0.21
N PRO A 7 -5.27 -9.02 0.96
CA PRO A 7 -6.72 -9.03 1.17
C PRO A 7 -7.43 -7.93 0.36
N GLY A 8 -8.76 -7.83 0.53
CA GLY A 8 -9.57 -6.77 -0.05
C GLY A 8 -9.27 -5.39 0.53
N GLY A 9 -9.79 -4.33 -0.12
CA GLY A 9 -9.59 -2.94 0.29
C GLY A 9 -8.53 -2.18 -0.50
N ILE A 10 -7.98 -2.78 -1.56
CA ILE A 10 -7.05 -2.08 -2.46
C ILE A 10 -7.74 -0.90 -3.17
N GLY A 11 -6.95 0.15 -3.46
CA GLY A 11 -7.43 1.36 -4.12
C GLY A 11 -8.15 1.11 -5.44
N PHE A 12 -7.69 0.12 -6.22
CA PHE A 12 -8.31 -0.31 -7.47
C PHE A 12 -9.72 -0.89 -7.31
N GLY A 13 -9.98 -1.59 -6.21
CA GLY A 13 -11.29 -2.16 -5.90
C GLY A 13 -12.26 -1.18 -5.23
N SER A 14 -11.80 0.04 -4.91
CA SER A 14 -12.62 1.04 -4.22
C SER A 14 -13.59 1.76 -5.16
N LYS A 15 -14.74 2.17 -4.62
CA LYS A 15 -15.70 3.09 -5.29
C LYS A 15 -15.95 4.30 -4.37
N PRO A 16 -15.42 5.50 -4.69
CA PRO A 16 -14.66 5.84 -5.89
C PRO A 16 -13.27 5.17 -5.94
N TYR A 17 -12.67 5.09 -7.14
CA TYR A 17 -11.30 4.60 -7.35
C TYR A 17 -10.29 5.47 -6.60
N ARG A 18 -9.36 4.86 -5.87
CA ARG A 18 -8.39 5.56 -5.00
C ARG A 18 -6.95 5.11 -5.27
N PRO A 19 -6.28 5.62 -6.32
CA PRO A 19 -4.86 5.36 -6.51
C PRO A 19 -4.01 6.09 -5.45
N LEU A 20 -2.78 5.60 -5.25
CA LEU A 20 -1.76 6.34 -4.50
C LEU A 20 -1.40 7.65 -5.23
N LYS A 21 -1.04 8.67 -4.47
CA LYS A 21 -0.67 10.00 -4.95
C LYS A 21 0.68 10.42 -4.40
N ALA A 22 1.35 11.35 -5.07
CA ALA A 22 2.60 11.94 -4.60
C ALA A 22 2.41 12.53 -3.19
N GLY A 23 3.33 12.18 -2.28
CA GLY A 23 3.27 12.58 -0.88
C GLY A 23 2.58 11.59 0.06
N ASP A 24 1.81 10.63 -0.46
CA ASP A 24 1.18 9.59 0.35
C ASP A 24 2.24 8.76 1.11
N VAL A 25 1.87 8.28 2.29
CA VAL A 25 2.65 7.34 3.09
C VAL A 25 1.85 6.05 3.26
N LEU A 26 2.37 4.95 2.71
CA LEU A 26 1.76 3.62 2.80
C LEU A 26 2.44 2.81 3.90
N ARG A 27 1.67 2.41 4.92
CA ARG A 27 2.11 1.47 5.96
C ARG A 27 1.46 0.11 5.75
N CYS A 28 2.27 -0.95 5.75
CA CYS A 28 1.81 -2.34 5.76
C CYS A 28 2.34 -3.01 7.02
N GLU A 29 1.47 -3.68 7.77
CA GLU A 29 1.80 -4.29 9.06
C GLU A 29 1.25 -5.71 9.13
N VAL A 30 2.04 -6.58 9.76
CA VAL A 30 1.62 -7.94 10.12
C VAL A 30 1.97 -8.17 11.58
N ASP A 31 0.97 -8.58 12.35
CA ASP A 31 1.13 -8.86 13.79
C ASP A 31 2.27 -9.85 14.03
N GLY A 32 3.17 -9.50 14.96
CA GLY A 32 4.34 -10.31 15.30
C GLY A 32 5.53 -10.21 14.32
N LEU A 33 5.37 -9.58 13.16
CA LEU A 33 6.47 -9.33 12.20
C LEU A 33 6.91 -7.86 12.17
N GLY A 34 6.01 -6.95 12.54
CA GLY A 34 6.24 -5.50 12.46
C GLY A 34 5.66 -4.91 11.17
N ALA A 35 6.22 -3.78 10.74
CA ALA A 35 5.66 -3.00 9.64
C ALA A 35 6.73 -2.39 8.72
N ILE A 36 6.33 -2.17 7.48
CA ILE A 36 7.05 -1.36 6.50
C ILE A 36 6.27 -0.07 6.26
N GLU A 37 6.99 1.01 5.97
CA GLU A 37 6.40 2.32 5.66
C GLU A 37 7.12 2.95 4.46
N ASN A 38 6.36 3.35 3.45
CA ASN A 38 6.91 3.86 2.19
C ASN A 38 6.23 5.17 1.80
N ARG A 39 7.03 6.20 1.50
CA ARG A 39 6.55 7.47 0.95
C ARG A 39 6.54 7.42 -0.57
N VAL A 40 5.42 7.81 -1.18
CA VAL A 40 5.28 7.92 -2.63
C VAL A 40 5.90 9.23 -3.09
N VAL A 41 6.89 9.15 -3.96
CA VAL A 41 7.57 10.30 -4.57
C VAL A 41 7.46 10.21 -6.09
N PRO A 42 7.18 11.32 -6.80
CA PRO A 42 7.18 11.32 -8.26
C PRO A 42 8.60 11.09 -8.79
N GLU A 43 8.70 10.45 -9.95
CA GLU A 43 9.94 10.44 -10.71
C GLU A 43 10.30 11.87 -11.14
N THR A 44 11.60 12.16 -11.24
CA THR A 44 12.12 13.48 -11.61
C THR A 44 12.27 13.61 -13.11
#